data_AF-A0A832K536-F1
#
_entry.id   AF-A0A832K536-F1
#
_cell.length_a   1.000
_cell.length_b   1.000
_cell.length_c   1.000
_cell.angle_alpha   90.00
_cell.angle_beta   90.00
_cell.angle_gamma   90.00
#
_symmetry.space_group_name_H-M   'P 1'
#
loop_
_entity.id
_entity.type
_entity.pdbx_description
1 polymer ?
#
loop_
_entity_poly.entity_id
_entity_poly.type
_entity_poly.pdbx_seq_one_letter_code
_entity_poly.pdbx_strand_id
1 'polypeptide(L)'
;MDKDKINIDELLKKVDTRFHLVHIAAKRTREIIEGSDGTIKIADAIKKSLEEIIEDKLKFRSGIEEGRDEGKQREPEKVEGKVQRVSGGRKGR
;
A
#
# COMPACT_ATOMS: atom_id res chain seq x y z
N MET A 1 21.91 6.83 -19.78
CA MET A 1 20.48 6.74 -19.44
C MET A 1 20.39 6.61 -17.95
N ASP A 2 19.94 7.66 -17.27
CA ASP A 2 19.79 7.71 -15.81
C ASP A 2 18.82 6.62 -15.35
N LYS A 3 19.34 5.51 -14.84
CA LYS A 3 18.58 4.35 -14.34
C LYS A 3 17.63 4.68 -13.19
N ASP A 4 17.72 5.89 -12.62
CA ASP A 4 16.96 6.30 -11.44
C ASP A 4 15.72 7.13 -11.72
N LYS A 5 15.51 7.58 -12.97
CA LYS A 5 14.38 8.45 -13.29
C LYS A 5 13.25 7.66 -13.95
N ILE A 6 12.37 7.12 -13.12
CA ILE A 6 11.09 6.55 -13.57
C ILE A 6 10.31 7.63 -14.31
N ASN A 7 10.03 7.40 -15.60
CA ASN A 7 9.23 8.29 -16.42
C ASN A 7 7.79 7.79 -16.52
N ILE A 8 6.83 8.65 -16.17
CA ILE A 8 5.42 8.30 -16.23
C ILE A 8 4.95 8.03 -17.66
N ASP A 9 5.54 8.67 -18.67
CA ASP A 9 5.17 8.43 -20.07
C ASP A 9 5.55 7.02 -20.53
N GLU A 10 6.59 6.41 -19.96
CA GLU A 10 6.97 5.03 -20.26
C GLU A 10 6.02 4.04 -19.59
N LEU A 11 5.64 4.31 -18.34
CA LEU A 11 4.64 3.52 -17.61
C LEU A 11 3.29 3.52 -18.33
N LEU A 12 2.86 4.68 -18.85
CA LEU A 12 1.59 4.80 -19.56
C LEU A 12 1.56 4.10 -20.91
N LYS A 13 2.71 3.76 -21.50
CA LYS A 13 2.76 2.90 -22.70
C LYS A 13 2.55 1.42 -22.39
N LYS A 14 2.66 1.03 -21.11
CA LYS A 14 2.54 -0.37 -20.65
C LYS A 14 1.15 -0.72 -20.13
N VAL A 15 0.29 0.28 -19.92
CA VAL A 15 -1.01 0.13 -19.27
C VAL A 15 -2.08 0.92 -20.01
N ASP A 16 -3.31 0.44 -20.03
CA ASP A 16 -4.39 1.07 -20.80
C ASP A 16 -4.80 2.45 -20.25
N THR A 17 -4.75 2.61 -18.92
CA THR A 17 -5.19 3.83 -18.24
C THR A 17 -4.33 4.16 -17.02
N ARG A 18 -4.32 5.44 -16.65
CA ARG A 18 -3.68 5.92 -15.41
C ARG A 18 -4.23 5.23 -14.16
N PHE A 19 -5.52 4.92 -14.12
CA PHE A 19 -6.13 4.21 -13.00
C PHE A 19 -5.64 2.77 -12.92
N HIS A 20 -5.50 2.10 -14.08
CA HIS A 20 -4.97 0.75 -14.16
C HIS A 20 -3.51 0.70 -13.64
N LEU A 21 -2.69 1.70 -14.00
CA LEU A 21 -1.33 1.85 -13.49
C LEU A 21 -1.28 1.91 -11.95
N VAL A 22 -2.09 2.79 -11.35
CA VAL A 22 -2.12 2.95 -9.89
C VAL A 22 -2.56 1.66 -9.20
N HIS A 23 -3.59 1.00 -9.75
CA HIS A 23 -4.12 -0.23 -9.16
C HIS A 23 -3.08 -1.37 -9.21
N ILE A 24 -2.44 -1.56 -10.36
CA ILE A 24 -1.36 -2.55 -10.53
C ILE A 24 -0.19 -2.24 -9.59
N ALA A 25 0.29 -1.00 -9.56
CA ALA A 25 1.44 -0.61 -8.75
C ALA A 25 1.14 -0.80 -7.25
N ALA A 26 -0.07 -0.45 -6.80
CA ALA A 26 -0.49 -0.64 -5.42
C ALA A 26 -0.58 -2.13 -5.04
N LYS A 27 -1.20 -2.95 -5.89
CA LYS A 27 -1.29 -4.40 -5.69
C LYS A 27 0.12 -5.00 -5.59
N ARG A 28 0.99 -4.66 -6.53
CA ARG A 28 2.35 -5.20 -6.56
C ARG A 28 3.20 -4.74 -5.38
N THR A 29 3.05 -3.47 -4.97
CA THR A 29 3.73 -2.94 -3.77
C THR A 29 3.33 -3.75 -2.53
N ARG A 30 2.04 -4.10 -2.36
CA ARG A 30 1.59 -4.94 -1.24
C ARG A 30 2.23 -6.33 -1.28
N GLU A 31 2.25 -6.98 -2.44
CA GLU A 31 2.90 -8.29 -2.60
C GLU A 31 4.39 -8.26 -2.22
N ILE A 32 5.10 -7.20 -2.62
CA ILE A 32 6.52 -7.00 -2.26
C ILE A 32 6.68 -6.84 -0.75
N ILE A 33 5.79 -6.07 -0.11
CA ILE A 33 5.85 -5.84 1.34
C ILE A 33 5.51 -7.12 2.10
N GLU A 34 4.45 -7.84 1.73
CA GLU A 34 4.01 -9.08 2.36
C GLU A 34 5.02 -10.21 2.18
N GLY A 35 5.68 -10.28 1.03
CA GLY A 35 6.76 -11.23 0.77
C GLY A 35 8.11 -10.82 1.34
N SER A 36 8.22 -9.62 1.91
CA SER A 36 9.41 -9.17 2.63
C SER A 36 9.15 -9.33 4.13
N ASP A 37 10.12 -9.87 4.87
CA ASP A 37 10.01 -10.03 6.35
C ASP A 37 10.10 -8.68 7.10
N GLY A 38 9.42 -7.64 6.61
CA GLY A 38 9.41 -6.28 7.17
C GLY A 38 10.70 -5.48 6.92
N THR A 39 11.61 -5.98 6.10
CA THR A 39 12.92 -5.35 5.86
C THR A 39 12.90 -4.26 4.78
N ILE A 40 11.84 -4.18 3.98
CA ILE A 40 11.74 -3.21 2.89
C ILE A 40 10.97 -1.95 3.32
N LYS A 41 11.46 -0.78 2.90
CA LYS A 41 10.70 0.46 3.03
C LYS A 41 9.61 0.52 1.96
N ILE A 42 8.47 1.10 2.30
CA ILE A 42 7.34 1.27 1.37
C ILE A 42 7.76 2.02 0.11
N ALA A 43 8.56 3.09 0.24
CA ALA A 43 9.04 3.86 -0.90
C ALA A 43 9.89 3.02 -1.88
N ASP A 44 10.72 2.11 -1.34
CA ASP A 44 11.56 1.23 -2.15
C ASP A 44 10.71 0.14 -2.83
N ALA A 45 9.68 -0.36 -2.15
CA ALA A 45 8.71 -1.29 -2.73
C ALA A 45 7.92 -0.64 -3.88
N ILE A 46 7.51 0.62 -3.73
CA ILE A 46 6.86 1.39 -4.79
C ILE A 46 7.81 1.55 -5.98
N LYS A 47 9.06 1.98 -5.74
CA LYS A 47 10.06 2.15 -6.81
C LYS A 47 10.27 0.85 -7.60
N LYS A 48 10.47 -0.28 -6.88
CA LYS A 48 10.59 -1.61 -7.49
C LYS A 48 9.35 -2.00 -8.29
N SER A 49 8.14 -1.73 -7.78
CA SER A 49 6.91 -2.06 -8.50
C SER A 49 6.80 -1.32 -9.83
N LEU A 50 7.21 -0.05 -9.88
CA LEU A 50 7.19 0.76 -11.09
C LEU A 50 8.27 0.29 -12.09
N GLU A 51 9.46 -0.06 -11.60
CA GLU A 51 10.52 -0.66 -12.43
C GLU A 51 10.06 -1.99 -13.07
N GLU A 52 9.41 -2.86 -12.30
CA GLU A 52 8.88 -4.14 -12.82
C GLU A 52 7.78 -3.94 -13.88
N ILE A 53 6.98 -2.87 -13.79
CA ILE A 53 5.99 -2.50 -14.81
C ILE A 53 6.69 -2.04 -16.10
N ILE A 54 7.74 -1.20 -16.00
CA ILE A 54 8.51 -0.75 -17.17
C ILE A 54 9.16 -1.94 -17.88
N GLU A 55 9.74 -2.85 -17.11
CA GLU A 55 10.42 -4.04 -17.62
C GLU A 55 9.48 -5.14 -18.13
N ASP A 56 8.16 -4.92 -18.06
CA ASP A 56 7.13 -5.87 -18.50
C ASP A 56 7.26 -7.25 -17.84
N LYS A 57 7.77 -7.28 -16.60
CA LYS A 57 7.97 -8.51 -15.83
C LYS A 57 6.68 -9.03 -15.21
N LEU A 58 5.63 -8.20 -15.19
CA LEU A 58 4.37 -8.53 -14.56
C LEU A 58 3.40 -9.13 -15.57
N LYS A 59 3.17 -10.43 -15.47
CA LYS A 59 2.14 -11.13 -16.26
C LYS A 59 0.78 -10.96 -15.59
N PHE A 60 0.13 -9.83 -15.79
CA PHE A 60 -1.28 -9.70 -15.44
C PHE A 60 -2.12 -10.38 -16.51
N ARG A 61 -2.78 -11.48 -16.16
CA ARG A 61 -3.86 -11.98 -17.01
C ARG A 61 -4.96 -10.93 -16.99
N SER A 62 -5.24 -10.32 -18.13
CA SER A 62 -6.40 -9.43 -18.36
C SER A 62 -7.73 -10.18 -18.34
N GLY A 63 -7.83 -11.24 -17.54
CA GLY A 63 -9.07 -11.90 -17.19
C GLY A 63 -9.62 -11.17 -15.97
N ILE A 64 -10.78 -10.54 -16.16
CA ILE A 64 -11.70 -10.21 -15.08
C ILE A 64 -12.08 -11.55 -14.43
N GLU A 65 -11.23 -12.07 -13.56
CA GLU A 65 -11.64 -12.99 -12.51
C GLU A 65 -11.55 -12.18 -11.24
N GLU A 66 -12.70 -11.59 -10.90
CA GLU A 66 -13.02 -10.98 -9.63
C GLU A 66 -12.78 -12.00 -8.51
N GLY A 67 -11.52 -12.14 -8.10
CA GLY A 67 -11.18 -12.66 -6.79
C GLY A 67 -11.58 -11.59 -5.78
N ARG A 68 -12.76 -11.77 -5.17
CA ARG A 68 -13.28 -11.01 -4.04
C ARG A 68 -12.15 -10.65 -3.07
N ASP A 69 -11.74 -9.40 -3.07
CA ASP A 69 -11.04 -8.82 -1.94
C ASP A 69 -12.13 -8.60 -0.88
N GLU A 70 -12.43 -9.68 -0.14
CA GLU A 70 -13.23 -9.58 1.07
C GLU A 70 -12.47 -8.65 2.01
N GLY A 71 -12.86 -7.38 2.00
CA GLY A 71 -12.42 -6.39 2.94
C GLY A 71 -12.69 -6.90 4.35
N LYS A 72 -11.71 -7.58 4.94
CA LYS A 72 -11.60 -7.75 6.39
C LYS A 72 -11.33 -6.35 6.94
N GLN A 73 -12.41 -5.62 7.19
CA GLN A 73 -12.43 -4.54 8.16
C GLN A 73 -11.89 -5.14 9.46
N ARG A 74 -10.62 -4.88 9.76
CA ARG A 74 -10.10 -5.14 11.10
C ARG A 74 -10.85 -4.18 12.01
N GLU A 75 -11.71 -4.71 12.88
CA GLU A 75 -12.37 -3.94 13.93
C GLU A 75 -11.30 -3.19 14.76
N PRO A 76 -11.54 -1.92 15.15
CA PRO A 76 -10.60 -1.19 15.98
C PRO A 76 -10.50 -1.86 17.35
N GLU A 77 -9.29 -2.30 17.68
CA GLU A 77 -8.92 -2.85 18.97
C GLU A 77 -9.31 -1.85 20.08
N LYS A 78 -10.18 -2.28 21.01
CA LYS A 78 -10.55 -1.46 22.18
C LYS A 78 -9.32 -1.26 23.04
N VAL A 79 -8.75 -0.06 23.02
CA VAL A 79 -7.72 0.36 23.98
C VAL A 79 -8.41 0.58 25.34
N GLU A 80 -8.32 -0.38 26.25
CA GLU A 80 -8.71 -0.21 27.65
C GLU A 80 -7.72 0.73 28.37
N GLY A 81 -7.93 2.03 28.20
CA GLY A 81 -7.28 3.04 29.02
C GLY A 81 -7.88 3.04 30.43
N LYS A 82 -7.14 2.51 31.42
CA LYS A 82 -7.41 2.76 32.85
C LYS A 82 -7.29 4.26 33.13
N VAL A 83 -8.43 4.97 33.15
CA VAL A 83 -8.50 6.36 33.62
C VAL A 83 -8.36 6.37 35.14
N GLN A 84 -7.16 6.68 35.61
CA GLN A 84 -6.88 6.89 37.03
C GLN A 84 -7.48 8.24 37.45
N ARG A 85 -8.61 8.20 38.16
CA ARG A 85 -9.26 9.40 38.70
C ARG A 85 -8.36 10.03 39.76
N VAL A 86 -7.81 11.20 39.48
CA VAL A 86 -7.19 12.05 40.49
C VAL A 86 -8.29 12.71 41.33
N SER A 87 -8.30 12.42 42.63
CA SER A 87 -9.19 13.03 43.63
C SER A 87 -8.74 14.48 43.91
N GLY A 88 -9.17 15.41 43.07
CA GLY A 88 -8.99 16.85 43.25
C GLY A 88 -10.21 17.52 43.90
N GLY A 89 -10.48 17.26 45.17
CA GLY A 89 -11.52 17.95 45.93
C GLY A 89 -11.00 19.24 46.58
N ARG A 90 -11.14 20.39 45.91
CA ARG A 90 -10.94 21.73 46.51
C ARG A 90 -12.27 22.50 46.59
N LYS A 91 -12.70 22.70 47.84
CA LYS A 91 -13.38 23.87 48.46
C LYS A 91 -14.44 24.67 47.68
N GLY A 92 -15.59 24.83 48.34
CA GLY A 92 -16.23 26.16 48.50
C GLY A 92 -17.76 26.17 48.40
N ARG A 93 -18.46 26.30 49.53
CA ARG A 93 -19.16 27.53 49.95
C ARG A 93 -19.64 27.41 51.39
#